data_AF-A0AA88I5X5-F1
#
_entry.id   AF-A0AA88I5X5-F1
#
_cell.length_a   1.000
_cell.length_b   1.000
_cell.length_c   1.000
_cell.angle_alpha   90.00
_cell.angle_beta   90.00
_cell.angle_gamma   90.00
#
_symmetry.space_group_name_H-M   'P 1'
#
loop_
_entity.id
_entity.type
_entity.pdbx_description
1 polymer ?
#
loop_
_entity_poly.entity_id
_entity_poly.type
_entity_poly.pdbx_seq_one_letter_code
_entity_poly.pdbx_strand_id
1 'polypeptide(L)'
;MEENTKRPQFDENGLILPRRAMLPNFDTRRDLHRELMFNCKTGKSLLSEKSELSRALEKHKVNQTRKMVEEEKISSRSEIERALEERAKKLEELEKSNERNCEATTVCNPEFVRLHAKMKNRIQASN
;
A
#
# COMPACT_ATOMS: atom_id res chain seq x y z
N MET A 1 15.60 -19.70 26.50
CA MET A 1 17.06 -19.50 26.51
C MET A 1 17.64 -20.57 27.40
N GLU A 2 17.98 -21.73 26.84
CA GLU A 2 18.49 -22.85 27.65
C GLU A 2 19.97 -22.62 27.98
N GLU A 3 20.22 -22.51 29.28
CA GLU A 3 21.53 -22.43 29.89
C GLU A 3 22.39 -23.64 29.50
N ASN A 4 23.57 -23.36 28.97
CA ASN A 4 24.45 -24.38 28.41
C ASN A 4 25.32 -25.02 29.50
N THR A 5 24.69 -25.66 30.49
CA THR A 5 25.32 -26.27 31.68
C THR A 5 25.78 -27.71 31.43
N LYS A 6 26.75 -27.92 30.52
CA LYS A 6 27.49 -29.19 30.46
C LYS A 6 28.84 -29.05 31.15
N ARG A 7 29.15 -29.98 32.05
CA ARG A 7 30.41 -30.04 32.83
C ARG A 7 31.62 -30.11 31.88
N PRO A 8 32.74 -29.43 32.20
CA PRO A 8 33.95 -29.50 31.39
C PRO A 8 34.52 -30.92 31.37
N GLN A 9 35.03 -31.34 30.20
CA GLN A 9 35.76 -32.60 30.03
C GLN A 9 37.25 -32.36 30.19
N PHE A 10 37.97 -33.34 30.74
CA PHE A 10 39.40 -33.26 31.03
C PHE A 10 40.16 -34.36 30.29
N ASP A 11 41.42 -34.11 29.95
CA ASP A 11 42.34 -35.11 29.41
C ASP A 11 42.99 -35.96 30.52
N GLU A 12 43.81 -36.94 30.14
CA GLU A 12 44.51 -37.85 31.08
C GLU A 12 45.51 -37.13 32.00
N ASN A 13 45.92 -35.90 31.64
CA ASN A 13 46.79 -35.03 32.42
C ASN A 13 46.00 -34.02 33.27
N GLY A 14 44.67 -34.10 33.27
CA GLY A 14 43.79 -33.20 34.02
C GLY A 14 43.59 -31.82 33.38
N LEU A 15 43.94 -31.63 32.11
CA LEU A 15 43.73 -30.37 31.37
C LEU A 15 42.34 -30.32 30.74
N ILE A 16 41.71 -29.15 30.79
CA ILE A 16 40.35 -28.94 30.24
C ILE A 16 40.39 -29.01 28.71
N LEU A 17 39.55 -29.86 28.13
CA LEU A 17 39.38 -29.93 26.68
C LEU A 17 38.57 -28.73 26.17
N PRO A 18 39.00 -28.08 25.07
CA PRO A 18 38.25 -27.00 24.44
C PRO A 18 36.84 -27.45 24.07
N ARG A 19 35.84 -26.71 24.56
CA ARG A 19 34.45 -27.02 24.24
C ARG A 19 34.16 -26.62 22.80
N ARG A 20 33.63 -27.56 22.00
CA ARG A 20 33.08 -27.23 20.67
C ARG A 20 31.94 -26.24 20.86
N ALA A 21 32.12 -25.01 20.38
CA ALA A 21 31.05 -24.03 20.32
C ALA A 21 29.91 -24.61 19.48
N MET A 22 28.71 -24.67 20.06
CA MET A 22 27.50 -24.96 19.30
C MET A 22 27.32 -23.78 18.35
N LEU A 23 27.65 -23.97 17.07
CA LEU A 23 27.27 -23.01 16.05
C LEU A 23 25.73 -22.91 16.10
N PRO A 24 25.14 -21.69 16.14
CA PRO A 24 23.70 -21.56 16.08
C PRO A 24 23.17 -22.37 14.89
N ASN A 25 22.16 -23.19 15.20
CA ASN A 25 21.74 -24.39 14.48
C ASN A 25 21.83 -24.30 12.95
N PHE A 26 22.41 -25.32 12.30
CA PHE A 26 22.57 -25.38 10.84
C PHE A 26 21.27 -25.20 10.04
N ASP A 27 20.11 -25.47 10.64
CA ASP A 27 18.80 -25.23 10.02
C ASP A 27 18.57 -23.74 9.72
N THR A 28 18.93 -22.84 10.64
CA THR A 28 18.79 -21.40 10.42
C THR A 28 19.74 -20.89 9.33
N ARG A 29 20.87 -21.58 9.11
CA ARG A 29 21.82 -21.25 8.01
C ARG A 29 21.24 -21.57 6.64
N ARG A 30 20.47 -22.67 6.52
CA ARG A 30 19.84 -23.07 5.25
C ARG A 30 18.73 -22.10 4.88
N ASP A 31 17.94 -21.67 5.85
CA ASP A 31 16.85 -20.72 5.64
C ASP A 31 17.40 -19.33 5.30
N LEU A 32 18.41 -18.85 6.04
CA LEU A 32 19.12 -17.62 5.72
C LEU A 32 19.74 -17.65 4.32
N HIS A 33 20.35 -18.76 3.92
CA HIS A 33 20.91 -18.91 2.57
C HIS A 33 19.81 -18.81 1.49
N ARG A 34 18.67 -19.47 1.73
CA ARG A 34 17.51 -19.42 0.81
C ARG A 34 16.98 -18.00 0.67
N GLU A 35 16.85 -17.29 1.79
CA GLU A 35 16.37 -15.91 1.84
C GLU A 35 17.34 -14.93 1.16
N LEU A 36 18.64 -15.02 1.44
CA LEU A 36 19.66 -14.20 0.78
C LEU A 36 19.66 -14.42 -0.74
N MET A 37 19.61 -15.68 -1.19
CA MET A 37 19.55 -16.00 -2.62
C MET A 37 18.25 -15.51 -3.28
N PHE A 38 17.13 -15.56 -2.56
CA PHE A 38 15.86 -14.99 -3.03
C PHE A 38 15.97 -13.46 -3.17
N ASN A 39 16.47 -12.77 -2.15
CA ASN A 39 16.61 -11.31 -2.16
C ASN A 39 17.59 -10.82 -3.25
N CYS A 40 18.69 -11.55 -3.48
CA CYS A 40 19.59 -11.29 -4.62
C CYS A 40 18.89 -11.46 -5.97
N LYS A 41 18.06 -12.50 -6.14
CA LYS A 41 17.30 -12.72 -7.39
C LYS A 41 16.19 -11.69 -7.60
N THR A 42 15.54 -11.25 -6.52
CA THR A 42 14.45 -10.25 -6.56
C THR A 42 14.99 -8.82 -6.61
N GLY A 43 16.30 -8.62 -6.47
CA GLY A 43 16.92 -7.29 -6.46
C GLY A 43 16.63 -6.47 -5.20
N LYS A 44 16.23 -7.12 -4.10
CA LYS A 44 16.04 -6.49 -2.78
C LYS A 44 17.39 -6.40 -2.08
N SER A 45 17.95 -5.20 -2.02
CA SER A 45 19.26 -4.95 -1.41
C SER A 45 19.14 -4.83 0.10
N LEU A 46 19.30 -5.93 0.84
CA LEU A 46 19.34 -5.91 2.31
C LEU A 46 20.48 -5.05 2.90
N LEU A 47 21.50 -4.73 2.08
CA LEU A 47 22.64 -3.88 2.45
C LEU A 47 22.43 -2.39 2.13
N SER A 48 21.44 -2.05 1.27
CA SER A 48 21.18 -0.65 0.87
C SER A 48 19.73 -0.21 1.08
N GLU A 49 18.86 -1.07 1.61
CA GLU A 49 17.54 -0.64 2.07
C GLU A 49 17.72 0.28 3.27
N LYS A 50 17.42 1.57 3.07
CA LYS A 50 17.15 2.53 4.13
C LYS A 50 16.37 1.81 5.25
N SER A 51 16.94 1.75 6.47
CA SER A 51 16.27 1.20 7.67
C SER A 51 14.82 1.67 7.74
N GLU A 52 13.91 0.84 8.26
CA GLU A 52 12.50 1.21 8.44
C GLU A 52 12.33 2.59 9.11
N LEU A 53 13.20 2.91 10.09
CA LEU A 53 13.25 4.22 10.74
C LEU A 53 13.55 5.36 9.75
N SER A 54 14.54 5.18 8.88
CA SER A 54 14.88 6.20 7.88
C SER A 54 13.79 6.38 6.82
N ARG A 55 13.08 5.31 6.44
CA ARG A 55 11.88 5.39 5.60
C ARG A 55 10.74 6.11 6.31
N ALA A 56 10.53 5.86 7.60
CA ALA A 56 9.53 6.55 8.41
C ALA A 56 9.83 8.05 8.56
N LEU A 57 11.10 8.41 8.80
CA LEU A 57 11.55 9.80 8.87
C LEU A 57 11.43 10.53 7.54
N GLU A 58 11.77 9.88 6.42
CA GLU A 58 11.58 10.45 5.08
C GLU A 58 10.10 10.70 4.78
N LYS A 59 9.23 9.72 5.10
CA LYS A 59 7.78 9.89 4.99
C LYS A 59 7.27 11.03 5.87
N HIS A 60 7.78 11.17 7.10
CA HIS A 60 7.42 12.26 7.99
C HIS A 60 7.83 13.63 7.41
N LYS A 61 9.05 13.76 6.89
CA LYS A 61 9.54 14.99 6.25
C LYS A 61 8.69 15.38 5.04
N VAL A 62 8.37 14.43 4.16
CA VAL A 62 7.50 14.68 2.99
C VAL A 62 6.09 15.11 3.42
N ASN A 63 5.54 14.49 4.46
CA ASN A 63 4.24 14.90 4.98
C ASN A 63 4.29 16.29 5.61
N GLN A 64 5.35 16.63 6.31
CA GLN A 64 5.54 17.95 6.92
C GLN A 64 5.65 19.04 5.86
N THR A 65 6.49 18.85 4.83
CA THR A 65 6.60 19.82 3.73
C THR A 65 5.30 19.98 2.96
N ARG A 66 4.58 18.88 2.71
CA ARG A 66 3.25 18.94 2.08
C ARG A 66 2.25 19.73 2.90
N LYS A 67 2.23 19.56 4.23
CA LYS A 67 1.36 20.34 5.12
C LYS A 67 1.71 21.83 5.08
N MET A 68 3.00 22.17 5.15
CA MET A 68 3.44 23.57 5.08
C MET A 68 3.04 24.22 3.76
N VAL A 69 3.19 23.52 2.64
CA VAL A 69 2.76 24.04 1.32
C VAL A 69 1.25 24.21 1.25
N GLU A 70 0.48 23.31 1.84
CA GLU A 70 -0.99 23.43 1.87
C GLU A 70 -1.44 24.60 2.77
N GLU A 71 -0.82 24.75 3.93
CA GLU A 71 -1.08 25.87 4.85
C GLU A 71 -0.69 27.22 4.23
N GLU A 72 0.45 27.28 3.52
CA GLU A 72 0.86 28.48 2.79
C GLU A 72 -0.13 28.82 1.69
N LYS A 73 -0.60 27.84 0.90
CA LYS A 73 -1.66 28.05 -0.10
C LYS A 73 -2.95 28.56 0.52
N ILE A 74 -3.36 28.01 1.65
CA ILE A 74 -4.57 28.45 2.35
C ILE A 74 -4.39 29.88 2.87
N SER A 75 -3.21 30.22 3.39
CA SER A 75 -2.90 31.56 3.90
C SER A 75 -2.68 32.60 2.81
N SER A 76 -2.18 32.20 1.63
CA SER A 76 -1.92 33.08 0.50
C SER A 76 -3.11 33.22 -0.44
N ARG A 77 -4.18 32.44 -0.21
CA ARG A 77 -5.38 32.46 -1.05
C ARG A 77 -6.05 33.82 -1.00
N SER A 78 -6.17 34.44 -2.16
CA SER A 78 -6.94 35.67 -2.33
C SER A 78 -8.43 35.39 -2.17
N GLU A 79 -9.19 36.37 -1.66
CA GLU A 79 -10.65 36.26 -1.49
C GLU A 79 -11.37 35.86 -2.80
N ILE A 80 -10.85 36.32 -3.94
CA ILE A 80 -11.36 36.02 -5.29
C ILE A 80 -11.14 34.54 -5.64
N GLU A 81 -9.98 33.98 -5.29
CA GLU A 81 -9.65 32.58 -5.54
C GLU A 81 -10.59 31.66 -4.75
N ARG A 82 -10.86 32.01 -3.48
CA ARG A 82 -11.85 31.29 -2.66
C ARG A 82 -13.26 31.34 -3.27
N ALA A 83 -13.68 32.50 -3.79
CA ALA A 83 -14.99 32.64 -4.43
C ALA A 83 -15.09 31.84 -5.74
N LEU A 84 -14.01 31.78 -6.52
CA LEU A 84 -13.92 30.95 -7.74
C LEU A 84 -14.02 29.45 -7.40
N GLU A 85 -13.30 28.99 -6.37
CA GLU A 85 -13.37 27.59 -5.92
C GLU A 85 -14.77 27.21 -5.43
N GLU A 86 -15.41 28.07 -4.64
CA GLU A 86 -16.78 27.82 -4.17
C GLU A 86 -17.76 27.73 -5.34
N ARG A 87 -17.61 28.59 -6.35
CA ARG A 87 -18.43 28.56 -7.55
C ARG A 87 -18.18 27.29 -8.39
N ALA A 88 -16.92 26.88 -8.54
CA ALA A 88 -16.55 25.66 -9.24
C ALA A 88 -17.15 24.43 -8.55
N LYS A 89 -17.06 24.36 -7.21
CA LYS A 89 -17.65 23.26 -6.42
C LYS A 89 -19.17 23.18 -6.58
N LYS A 90 -19.87 24.32 -6.56
CA LYS A 90 -21.33 24.36 -6.82
C LYS A 90 -21.67 23.84 -8.21
N LEU A 91 -20.89 24.18 -9.24
CA LEU A 91 -21.08 23.67 -10.60
C LEU A 91 -20.88 22.14 -10.67
N GLU A 92 -19.83 21.61 -10.02
CA GLU A 92 -19.58 20.16 -9.98
C GLU A 92 -20.71 19.38 -9.29
N GLU A 93 -21.25 19.92 -8.19
CA GLU A 93 -22.41 19.35 -7.48
C GLU A 93 -23.68 19.37 -8.35
N LEU A 94 -23.90 20.47 -9.08
CA LEU A 94 -24.99 20.61 -10.03
C LEU A 94 -24.87 19.61 -11.18
N GLU A 95 -23.70 19.47 -11.79
CA GLU A 95 -23.43 18.49 -12.85
C GLU A 95 -23.70 17.06 -12.37
N LYS A 96 -23.16 16.67 -11.21
CA LYS A 96 -23.42 15.36 -10.60
C LYS A 96 -24.89 15.14 -10.25
N SER A 97 -25.62 16.18 -9.87
CA SER A 97 -27.06 16.07 -9.61
C SER A 97 -27.85 15.90 -10.91
N ASN A 98 -27.44 16.59 -11.97
CA ASN A 98 -28.06 16.50 -13.28
C ASN A 98 -27.81 15.12 -13.91
N GLU A 99 -26.58 14.60 -13.86
CA GLU A 99 -26.24 13.24 -14.32
C GLU A 99 -27.10 12.17 -13.63
N ARG A 100 -27.22 12.23 -12.30
CA ARG A 100 -28.09 11.31 -11.54
C ARG A 100 -29.57 11.44 -11.91
N ASN A 101 -30.05 12.65 -12.19
CA ASN A 101 -31.45 12.89 -12.56
C ASN A 101 -31.74 12.43 -13.99
N CYS A 102 -30.80 12.64 -14.92
CA CYS A 102 -30.84 12.14 -16.29
C CYS A 102 -30.89 10.60 -16.28
N GLU A 103 -30.01 9.94 -15.54
CA GLU A 103 -29.95 8.49 -15.42
C GLU A 103 -31.23 7.89 -14.81
N ALA A 104 -31.78 8.53 -13.78
CA ALA A 104 -33.07 8.10 -13.20
C ALA A 104 -34.24 8.25 -14.19
N THR A 105 -34.25 9.30 -15.02
CA THR A 105 -35.33 9.57 -15.97
C THR A 105 -35.28 8.65 -17.19
N THR A 106 -34.09 8.28 -17.69
CA THR A 106 -33.95 7.30 -18.77
C THR A 106 -34.22 5.86 -18.31
N VAL A 107 -33.85 5.49 -17.09
CA VAL A 107 -34.04 4.13 -16.56
C VAL A 107 -35.48 3.88 -16.09
N CYS A 108 -36.19 4.90 -15.62
CA CYS A 108 -37.53 4.76 -15.01
C CYS A 108 -38.70 5.21 -15.92
N ASN A 109 -38.45 5.66 -17.16
CA ASN A 109 -39.57 6.02 -18.05
C ASN A 109 -40.23 4.77 -18.66
N PRO A 110 -41.50 4.47 -18.30
CA PRO A 110 -42.15 3.23 -18.70
C PRO A 110 -42.40 3.13 -20.21
N GLU A 111 -42.45 4.26 -20.94
CA GLU A 111 -42.56 4.25 -22.41
C GLU A 111 -41.26 3.77 -23.07
N PHE A 112 -40.11 4.22 -22.58
CA PHE A 112 -38.80 3.81 -23.12
C PHE A 112 -38.53 2.32 -22.86
N VAL A 113 -38.91 1.81 -21.69
CA VAL A 113 -38.83 0.37 -21.38
C VAL A 113 -39.70 -0.45 -22.33
N ARG A 114 -40.93 0.00 -22.60
CA ARG A 114 -41.85 -0.66 -23.56
C ARG A 114 -41.32 -0.65 -24.99
N LEU A 115 -40.80 0.48 -25.46
CA LEU A 115 -40.24 0.61 -26.80
C LEU A 115 -39.00 -0.29 -26.98
N HIS A 116 -38.12 -0.31 -25.98
CA HIS A 116 -36.92 -1.14 -26.01
C HIS A 116 -37.25 -2.64 -26.02
N ALA A 117 -38.27 -3.07 -25.26
CA ALA A 117 -38.77 -4.44 -25.31
C ALA A 117 -39.34 -4.80 -26.69
N LYS A 118 -40.14 -3.92 -27.29
CA LYS A 118 -40.68 -4.11 -28.65
C LYS A 118 -39.57 -4.22 -29.70
N MET A 119 -38.54 -3.39 -29.62
CA MET A 119 -37.39 -3.43 -30.54
C MET A 119 -36.60 -4.74 -30.39
N LYS A 120 -36.33 -5.20 -29.16
CA LYS A 120 -35.65 -6.47 -28.91
C LYS A 120 -36.39 -7.67 -29.51
N ASN A 121 -37.71 -7.74 -29.31
CA ASN A 121 -38.54 -8.81 -29.87
C ASN A 121 -38.53 -8.79 -31.41
N ARG A 122 -38.51 -7.61 -32.04
CA ARG A 122 -38.43 -7.48 -33.50
C ARG A 122 -37.09 -7.95 -34.07
N ILE A 123 -35.98 -7.67 -33.38
CA ILE A 123 -34.65 -8.13 -33.80
C ILE A 123 -34.52 -9.65 -33.66
N GLN A 124 -35.05 -10.23 -32.58
CA GLN A 124 -35.03 -11.68 -32.38
C GLN A 124 -35.94 -12.44 -33.36
N ALA A 125 -37.05 -11.85 -33.79
CA ALA A 125 -37.93 -12.43 -34.81
C ALA A 125 -37.41 -12.30 -36.26
N SER A 126 -36.30 -11.60 -36.47
CA SER A 126 -35.69 -11.34 -37.78
C SER A 126 -34.45 -12.19 -38.08
N ASN A 127 -34.09 -13.11 -37.18
CA ASN A 127 -33.07 -14.16 -37.36
C ASN A 127 -33.75 -15.53 -37.40
#